data_AF-A0A6G3T246-F1
#
_entry.id   AF-A0A6G3T246-F1
#
_cell.length_a   1.000
_cell.length_b   1.000
_cell.length_c   1.000
_cell.angle_alpha   90.00
_cell.angle_beta   90.00
_cell.angle_gamma   90.00
#
_symmetry.space_group_name_H-M   'P 1'
#
loop_
_entity.id
_entity.type
_entity.pdbx_description
1 polymer ?
#
loop_
_entity_poly.entity_id
_entity_poly.type
_entity_poly.pdbx_seq_one_letter_code
_entity_poly.pdbx_strand_id
1 'polypeptide(L)'
;MILHTPGTEPGPAALRAIQPAYDRGLVKGLFCADRGISQARVDHLHLQLLELGLDSVKHYNNDMVDYQKEFRGMQLVGGEFYCPLMPTPLVTAGTAYINSRTDEDRTHALNLIQSRSSYQTKIKEYGPAGDQRRQCLALGPHATVTCYRRPQPRRSAVVDLDAPALRSAAALPAIPKPKRETGAHTDICTQKSITVPGTVLAKWRQTYPLFTPQWQEAWSGLRSQNEGGNGNLKKSALDSIDNAQLRLPHGRVAQTLLNAVIIFVANLRAIDRFRRDQGIQPRKASLPDNTARPGLRTGPPQFHQPRTTEPPPRE
;
A
#
# COMPACT_ATOMS: atom_id res chain seq x y z
N MET A 1 6.60 11.45 -23.47
CA MET A 1 6.65 10.03 -23.07
C MET A 1 8.07 9.75 -22.60
N ILE A 2 8.28 9.47 -21.32
CA ILE A 2 9.61 9.11 -20.79
C ILE A 2 9.66 7.59 -20.67
N LEU A 3 10.60 6.96 -21.37
CA LEU A 3 10.82 5.51 -21.29
C LEU A 3 11.75 5.23 -20.11
N HIS A 4 11.23 4.56 -19.09
CA HIS A 4 12.03 4.13 -17.94
C HIS A 4 12.51 2.70 -18.12
N THR A 5 13.69 2.40 -17.59
CA THR A 5 14.19 1.03 -17.53
C THR A 5 13.33 0.21 -16.55
N PRO A 6 12.69 -0.89 -17.01
CA PRO A 6 11.88 -1.71 -16.13
C PRO A 6 12.66 -2.19 -14.89
N GLY A 7 12.00 -2.18 -13.72
CA GLY A 7 12.56 -2.69 -12.47
C GLY A 7 13.58 -1.79 -11.76
N THR A 8 13.97 -0.66 -12.34
CA THR A 8 15.01 0.22 -11.74
C THR A 8 14.47 1.16 -10.67
N GLU A 9 13.27 1.72 -10.87
CA GLU A 9 12.68 2.73 -9.96
C GLU A 9 11.20 2.46 -9.66
N PRO A 10 10.86 1.33 -9.01
CA PRO A 10 9.47 0.97 -8.74
C PRO A 10 8.71 2.03 -7.94
N GLY A 11 9.35 2.65 -6.94
CA GLY A 11 8.74 3.68 -6.09
C GLY A 11 8.36 4.96 -6.86
N PRO A 12 9.33 5.66 -7.49
CA PRO A 12 9.06 6.84 -8.30
C PRO A 12 8.07 6.58 -9.44
N ALA A 13 8.13 5.39 -10.07
CA ALA A 13 7.17 5.02 -11.11
C ALA A 13 5.74 4.89 -10.56
N ALA A 14 5.57 4.28 -9.38
CA ALA A 14 4.26 4.19 -8.73
C ALA A 14 3.70 5.57 -8.37
N LEU A 15 4.53 6.48 -7.85
CA LEU A 15 4.10 7.85 -7.54
C LEU A 15 3.69 8.63 -8.79
N ARG A 16 4.44 8.51 -9.90
CA ARG A 16 4.06 9.14 -11.18
C ARG A 16 2.70 8.67 -11.69
N ALA A 17 2.32 7.41 -11.40
CA ALA A 17 1.02 6.88 -11.77
C ALA A 17 -0.09 7.35 -10.82
N ILE A 18 0.19 7.45 -9.51
CA ILE A 18 -0.82 7.73 -8.48
C ILE A 18 -1.09 9.22 -8.31
N GLN A 19 -0.05 10.06 -8.32
CA GLN A 19 -0.19 11.50 -8.05
C GLN A 19 -1.26 12.15 -8.94
N PRO A 20 -1.28 11.94 -10.27
CA PRO A 20 -2.29 12.58 -11.10
C PRO A 20 -3.72 12.07 -10.81
N ALA A 21 -3.87 10.83 -10.35
CA ALA A 21 -5.17 10.27 -9.98
C ALA A 21 -5.62 10.78 -8.59
N TYR A 22 -4.68 10.95 -7.66
CA TYR A 22 -4.90 11.56 -6.36
C TYR A 22 -5.32 13.02 -6.48
N ASP A 23 -4.60 13.83 -7.28
CA ASP A 23 -4.89 15.25 -7.51
C ASP A 23 -6.29 15.47 -8.13
N ARG A 24 -6.80 14.47 -8.85
CA ARG A 24 -8.14 14.46 -9.44
C ARG A 24 -9.22 13.89 -8.52
N GLY A 25 -8.87 13.52 -7.29
CA GLY A 25 -9.77 12.93 -6.30
C GLY A 25 -10.27 11.52 -6.65
N LEU A 26 -9.58 10.82 -7.57
CA LEU A 26 -9.96 9.49 -8.05
C LEU A 26 -9.41 8.37 -7.15
N VAL A 27 -8.34 8.64 -6.40
CA VAL A 27 -7.74 7.69 -5.45
C VAL A 27 -8.23 8.03 -4.06
N LYS A 28 -8.97 7.10 -3.45
CA LYS A 28 -9.40 7.19 -2.05
C LYS A 28 -9.20 5.84 -1.38
N GLY A 29 -8.53 5.83 -0.23
CA GLY A 29 -8.36 4.64 0.59
C GLY A 29 -6.99 3.97 0.42
N LEU A 30 -6.98 2.79 -0.21
CA LEU A 30 -5.88 1.83 -0.08
C LEU A 30 -4.93 1.82 -1.28
N PHE A 31 -3.64 1.97 -1.01
CA PHE A 31 -2.54 1.63 -1.90
C PHE A 31 -2.15 0.16 -1.73
N CYS A 32 -2.49 -0.67 -2.73
CA CYS A 32 -2.09 -2.08 -2.75
C CYS A 32 -0.79 -2.27 -3.54
N ALA A 33 0.13 -3.04 -2.99
CA ALA A 33 1.42 -3.27 -3.60
C ALA A 33 2.00 -4.67 -3.33
N ASP A 34 2.73 -5.18 -4.30
CA ASP A 34 3.48 -6.43 -4.17
C ASP A 34 4.93 -6.16 -3.69
N ARG A 35 5.70 -7.23 -3.53
CA ARG A 35 7.06 -7.28 -2.99
C ARG A 35 8.03 -6.29 -3.64
N GLY A 36 7.95 -6.11 -4.97
CA GLY A 36 8.84 -5.17 -5.68
C GLY A 36 8.66 -3.70 -5.24
N ILE A 37 7.45 -3.32 -4.83
CA ILE A 37 7.14 -1.97 -4.36
C ILE A 37 7.46 -1.81 -2.87
N SER A 38 7.27 -2.84 -2.05
CA SER A 38 7.59 -2.75 -0.61
C SER A 38 9.09 -2.65 -0.32
N GLN A 39 9.94 -2.99 -1.31
CA GLN A 39 11.39 -2.77 -1.26
C GLN A 39 11.83 -1.40 -1.79
N ALA A 40 10.91 -0.57 -2.27
CA ALA A 40 11.26 0.79 -2.67
C ALA A 40 11.89 1.55 -1.51
N ARG A 41 12.76 2.50 -1.85
CA ARG A 41 13.40 3.34 -0.83
C ARG A 41 12.34 4.19 -0.10
N VAL A 42 12.58 4.43 1.18
CA VAL A 42 11.61 5.06 2.08
C VAL A 42 11.31 6.50 1.65
N ASP A 43 12.35 7.23 1.28
CA ASP A 43 12.35 8.58 0.71
C ASP A 43 11.59 8.66 -0.64
N HIS A 44 11.74 7.65 -1.50
CA HIS A 44 11.22 7.68 -2.86
C HIS A 44 9.76 7.21 -3.01
N LEU A 45 9.15 6.67 -1.96
CA LEU A 45 7.77 6.16 -2.03
C LEU A 45 7.04 6.29 -0.69
N HIS A 46 7.60 5.70 0.36
CA HIS A 46 6.83 5.43 1.57
C HIS A 46 6.49 6.69 2.37
N LEU A 47 7.40 7.67 2.41
CA LEU A 47 7.10 8.98 3.00
C LEU A 47 6.09 9.76 2.16
N GLN A 48 6.19 9.68 0.83
CA GLN A 48 5.26 10.34 -0.07
C GLN A 48 3.84 9.78 0.07
N LEU A 49 3.69 8.45 0.18
CA LEU A 49 2.39 7.82 0.46
C LEU A 49 1.80 8.27 1.80
N LEU A 50 2.67 8.47 2.80
CA LEU A 50 2.28 8.98 4.11
C LEU A 50 1.80 10.43 4.04
N GLU A 51 2.51 11.29 3.30
CA GLU A 51 2.13 12.69 3.05
C GLU A 51 0.80 12.82 2.31
N LEU A 52 0.55 11.93 1.34
CA LEU A 52 -0.74 11.84 0.63
C LEU A 52 -1.88 11.30 1.52
N GLY A 53 -1.58 10.82 2.73
CA GLY A 53 -2.57 10.21 3.63
C GLY A 53 -3.14 8.90 3.08
N LEU A 54 -2.40 8.22 2.18
CA LEU A 54 -2.83 6.94 1.61
C LEU A 54 -2.48 5.80 2.57
N ASP A 55 -3.52 5.06 2.94
CA ASP A 55 -3.39 3.82 3.66
C ASP A 55 -2.83 2.74 2.74
N SER A 56 -2.15 1.73 3.29
CA SER A 56 -1.44 0.78 2.43
C SER A 56 -1.59 -0.67 2.85
N VAL A 57 -1.78 -1.53 1.85
CA VAL A 57 -1.90 -2.98 1.98
C VAL A 57 -0.84 -3.63 1.09
N LYS A 58 0.25 -4.12 1.68
CA LYS A 58 1.41 -4.59 0.90
C LYS A 58 1.77 -6.03 1.22
N HIS A 59 2.44 -6.70 0.29
CA HIS A 59 3.18 -7.92 0.58
C HIS A 59 4.66 -7.61 0.83
N TYR A 60 5.29 -8.28 1.79
CA TYR A 60 6.73 -8.18 2.08
C TYR A 60 7.52 -9.32 1.45
N ASN A 61 8.84 -9.15 1.34
CA ASN A 61 9.72 -10.26 0.98
C ASN A 61 9.64 -11.37 2.04
N ASN A 62 9.96 -12.60 1.65
CA ASN A 62 9.87 -13.78 2.52
C ASN A 62 10.67 -13.63 3.82
N ASP A 63 11.81 -12.92 3.78
CA ASP A 63 12.68 -12.64 4.92
C ASP A 63 12.13 -11.54 5.85
N MET A 64 11.12 -10.79 5.42
CA MET A 64 10.58 -9.61 6.10
C MET A 64 9.10 -9.76 6.49
N VAL A 65 8.53 -10.96 6.40
CA VAL A 65 7.11 -11.19 6.76
C VAL A 65 6.86 -11.22 8.26
N ASP A 66 7.88 -11.62 9.03
CA ASP A 66 7.81 -11.70 10.48
C ASP A 66 8.38 -10.44 11.11
N TYR A 67 9.56 -10.51 11.72
CA TYR A 67 10.20 -9.38 12.40
C TYR A 67 10.80 -8.40 11.39
N GLN A 68 10.38 -7.14 11.44
CA GLN A 68 10.94 -6.08 10.58
C GLN A 68 11.90 -5.15 11.33
N LYS A 69 11.57 -4.79 12.57
CA LYS A 69 12.32 -3.78 13.33
C LYS A 69 11.96 -3.81 14.81
N GLU A 70 12.80 -3.22 15.64
CA GLU A 70 12.45 -2.82 17.00
C GLU A 70 12.44 -1.29 17.14
N PHE A 71 11.49 -0.77 17.94
CA PHE A 71 11.48 0.63 18.34
C PHE A 71 11.14 0.77 19.81
N ARG A 72 12.09 1.25 20.62
CA ARG A 72 11.94 1.52 22.06
C ARG A 72 11.30 0.33 22.83
N GLY A 73 11.75 -0.88 22.50
CA GLY A 73 11.27 -2.13 23.09
C GLY A 73 9.99 -2.70 22.48
N MET A 74 9.38 -2.07 21.49
CA MET A 74 8.26 -2.64 20.74
C MET A 74 8.80 -3.38 19.51
N GLN A 75 8.31 -4.59 19.27
CA GLN A 75 8.68 -5.38 18.10
C GLN A 75 7.69 -5.10 16.97
N LEU A 76 8.21 -4.72 15.80
CA LEU A 76 7.43 -4.55 14.59
C LEU A 76 7.39 -5.91 13.87
N VAL A 77 6.19 -6.50 13.81
CA VAL A 77 5.95 -7.80 13.17
C VAL A 77 4.78 -7.66 12.21
N GLY A 78 4.85 -8.21 11.00
CA GLY A 78 3.77 -8.10 10.01
C GLY A 78 3.25 -6.67 9.74
N GLY A 79 4.05 -5.63 9.98
CA GLY A 79 3.66 -4.22 9.81
C GLY A 79 2.96 -3.56 11.01
N GLU A 80 2.94 -4.20 12.18
CA GLU A 80 2.27 -3.71 13.38
C GLU A 80 3.14 -3.88 14.65
N PHE A 81 2.94 -3.03 15.67
CA PHE A 81 3.77 -3.05 16.89
C PHE A 81 3.21 -3.93 18.00
N TYR A 82 4.03 -4.86 18.46
CA TYR A 82 3.74 -5.83 19.51
C TYR A 82 4.63 -5.66 20.74
N CYS A 83 4.16 -6.25 21.83
CA CYS A 83 4.89 -6.39 23.09
C CYS A 83 6.24 -7.12 22.88
N PRO A 84 7.32 -6.70 23.57
CA PRO A 84 8.63 -7.39 23.49
C PRO A 84 8.61 -8.84 23.99
N LEU A 85 7.58 -9.21 24.76
CA LEU A 85 7.43 -10.55 25.33
C LEU A 85 6.45 -11.42 24.51
N MET A 86 6.17 -11.03 23.26
CA MET A 86 5.38 -11.87 22.36
C MET A 86 6.12 -13.21 22.14
N PRO A 87 5.46 -14.36 22.36
CA PRO A 87 6.07 -15.67 22.16
C PRO A 87 6.66 -15.85 20.74
N THR A 88 7.83 -16.47 20.65
CA THR A 88 8.52 -16.73 19.38
C THR A 88 7.63 -17.39 18.32
N PRO A 89 6.78 -18.41 18.63
CA PRO A 89 5.89 -19.00 17.62
C PRO A 89 4.92 -17.99 16.99
N LEU A 90 4.48 -16.97 17.75
CA LEU A 90 3.67 -15.89 17.19
C LEU A 90 4.53 -14.95 16.35
N VAL A 91 5.77 -14.66 16.75
CA VAL A 91 6.69 -13.83 15.95
C VAL A 91 6.96 -14.47 14.60
N THR A 92 7.24 -15.79 14.53
CA THR A 92 7.66 -16.50 13.31
C THR A 92 6.51 -17.10 12.48
N ALA A 93 5.27 -16.80 12.83
CA ALA A 93 4.09 -17.42 12.22
C ALA A 93 3.91 -17.11 10.72
N GLY A 94 4.40 -15.98 10.23
CA GLY A 94 4.35 -15.61 8.81
C GLY A 94 5.29 -16.47 7.97
N THR A 95 6.50 -16.78 8.46
CA THR A 95 7.40 -17.73 7.81
C THR A 95 6.80 -19.14 7.81
N ALA A 96 6.19 -19.56 8.92
CA ALA A 96 5.49 -20.84 9.00
C ALA A 96 4.33 -20.92 7.98
N TYR A 97 3.59 -19.82 7.78
CA TYR A 97 2.55 -19.73 6.78
C TYR A 97 3.09 -19.89 5.35
N ILE A 98 4.17 -19.18 4.99
CA ILE A 98 4.80 -19.29 3.66
C ILE A 98 5.33 -20.69 3.39
N ASN A 99 5.93 -21.32 4.40
CA ASN A 99 6.57 -22.64 4.27
C ASN A 99 5.59 -23.80 4.45
N SER A 100 4.31 -23.52 4.72
CA SER A 100 3.26 -24.53 4.87
C SER A 100 3.18 -25.45 3.64
N ARG A 101 3.19 -26.76 3.89
CA ARG A 101 3.04 -27.78 2.82
C ARG A 101 1.65 -28.38 2.80
N THR A 102 0.97 -28.38 3.94
CA THR A 102 -0.39 -28.89 4.11
C THR A 102 -1.36 -27.76 4.47
N ASP A 103 -2.65 -28.02 4.30
CA ASP A 103 -3.69 -27.07 4.69
C ASP A 103 -3.81 -26.95 6.21
N GLU A 104 -3.48 -28.03 6.95
CA GLU A 104 -3.42 -28.03 8.40
C GLU A 104 -2.31 -27.10 8.92
N ASP A 105 -1.10 -27.19 8.35
CA ASP A 105 0.03 -26.31 8.70
C ASP A 105 -0.31 -24.85 8.44
N ARG A 106 -0.93 -24.58 7.27
CA ARG A 106 -1.36 -23.25 6.87
C ARG A 106 -2.40 -22.70 7.85
N THR A 107 -3.39 -23.50 8.21
CA THR A 107 -4.45 -23.13 9.15
C THR A 107 -3.87 -22.87 10.55
N HIS A 108 -2.94 -23.71 11.01
CA HIS A 108 -2.24 -23.51 12.26
C HIS A 108 -1.47 -22.19 12.29
N ALA A 109 -0.72 -21.88 11.22
CA ALA A 109 0.03 -20.64 11.10
C ALA A 109 -0.90 -19.41 11.08
N LEU A 110 -2.04 -19.46 10.37
CA LEU A 110 -3.03 -18.39 10.38
C LEU A 110 -3.63 -18.15 11.78
N ASN A 111 -3.92 -19.22 12.53
CA ASN A 111 -4.41 -19.10 13.91
C ASN A 111 -3.38 -18.42 14.82
N LEU A 112 -2.09 -18.73 14.65
CA LEU A 112 -1.00 -18.02 15.36
C LEU A 112 -0.95 -16.54 14.96
N ILE A 113 -1.05 -16.21 13.67
CA ILE A 113 -1.07 -14.83 13.18
C ILE A 113 -2.23 -14.04 13.81
N GLN A 114 -3.44 -14.60 13.82
CA GLN A 114 -4.62 -13.96 14.42
C GLN A 114 -4.44 -13.74 15.94
N SER A 115 -3.79 -14.70 16.61
CA SER A 115 -3.49 -14.63 18.05
C SER A 115 -2.49 -13.54 18.43
N ARG A 116 -1.76 -12.95 17.46
CA ARG A 116 -0.87 -11.80 17.70
C ARG A 116 -1.61 -10.58 18.25
N SER A 117 -2.89 -10.41 17.91
CA SER A 117 -3.73 -9.29 18.36
C SER A 117 -3.73 -9.12 19.89
N SER A 118 -3.67 -10.22 20.64
CA SER A 118 -3.57 -10.24 22.11
C SER A 118 -2.29 -9.58 22.66
N TYR A 119 -1.25 -9.42 21.83
CA TYR A 119 0.03 -8.82 22.19
C TYR A 119 0.25 -7.44 21.55
N GLN A 120 -0.72 -6.94 20.78
CA GLN A 120 -0.61 -5.68 20.06
C GLN A 120 -0.58 -4.49 21.03
N THR A 121 0.32 -3.55 20.78
CA THR A 121 0.38 -2.31 21.55
C THR A 121 -0.83 -1.43 21.26
N LYS A 122 -1.36 -0.76 22.30
CA LYS A 122 -2.53 0.11 22.15
C LYS A 122 -2.15 1.40 21.47
N ILE A 123 -2.93 1.83 20.48
CA ILE A 123 -2.84 3.17 19.92
C ILE A 123 -3.71 4.08 20.76
N LYS A 124 -3.11 5.12 21.34
CA LYS A 124 -3.82 6.10 22.17
C LYS A 124 -4.26 7.30 21.35
N GLU A 125 -3.45 7.67 20.36
CA GLU A 125 -3.61 8.89 19.58
C GLU A 125 -2.82 8.76 18.27
N TYR A 126 -3.38 9.32 17.20
CA TYR A 126 -2.71 9.50 15.92
C TYR A 126 -2.29 10.96 15.78
N GLY A 127 -1.03 11.19 15.42
CA GLY A 127 -0.51 12.51 15.12
C GLY A 127 -0.71 12.89 13.64
N PRO A 128 -0.59 14.19 13.31
CA PRO A 128 -0.86 14.71 11.98
C PRO A 128 0.12 14.20 10.91
N ALA A 129 1.39 13.99 11.27
CA ALA A 129 2.42 13.44 10.37
C ALA A 129 2.36 11.89 10.28
N GLY A 130 1.25 11.28 10.72
CA GLY A 130 1.11 9.84 10.84
C GLY A 130 1.88 9.24 12.00
N ASP A 131 2.30 10.06 12.97
CA ASP A 131 2.85 9.62 14.25
C ASP A 131 1.81 8.82 15.03
N GLN A 132 2.28 7.90 15.86
CA GLN A 132 1.40 7.05 16.66
C GLN A 132 1.85 7.03 18.10
N ARG A 133 0.98 7.47 19.01
CA ARG A 133 1.23 7.36 20.45
C ARG A 133 0.80 5.97 20.92
N ARG A 134 1.78 5.12 21.18
CA ARG A 134 1.60 3.72 21.60
C ARG A 134 1.67 3.58 23.12
N GLN A 135 0.93 2.61 23.64
CA GLN A 135 0.89 2.28 25.06
C GLN A 135 0.97 0.76 25.27
N CYS A 136 1.63 0.37 26.36
CA CYS A 136 1.64 -1.03 26.80
C CYS A 136 0.21 -1.50 27.09
N LEU A 137 -0.16 -2.65 26.55
CA LEU A 137 -1.49 -3.22 26.70
C LEU A 137 -1.86 -3.63 28.14
N ALA A 138 -0.86 -3.90 28.99
CA ALA A 138 -1.01 -4.20 30.42
C ALA A 138 -1.16 -2.95 31.32
N LEU A 139 -1.00 -1.75 30.75
CA LEU A 139 -1.02 -0.50 31.49
C LEU A 139 -2.43 0.13 31.51
N GLY A 140 -2.82 0.63 32.68
CA GLY A 140 -4.05 1.42 32.88
C GLY A 140 -5.29 0.60 33.25
N PRO A 141 -6.43 1.27 33.48
CA PRO A 141 -7.67 0.64 33.97
C PRO A 141 -8.30 -0.31 32.95
N HIS A 142 -8.07 -0.09 31.65
CA HIS A 142 -8.59 -0.93 30.58
C HIS A 142 -7.53 -1.91 30.05
N ALA A 143 -6.64 -2.42 30.91
CA ALA A 143 -5.65 -3.40 30.46
C ALA A 143 -6.31 -4.64 29.87
N THR A 144 -5.75 -5.13 28.77
CA THR A 144 -6.26 -6.32 28.07
C THR A 144 -5.48 -7.58 28.43
N VAL A 145 -4.34 -7.44 29.09
CA VAL A 145 -3.50 -8.55 29.54
C VAL A 145 -2.91 -8.30 30.92
N THR A 146 -2.56 -9.38 31.60
CA THR A 146 -1.78 -9.35 32.84
C THR A 146 -0.30 -9.50 32.50
N CYS A 147 0.57 -8.62 33.00
CA CYS A 147 2.01 -8.68 32.74
C CYS A 147 2.80 -8.53 34.04
N TYR A 148 3.80 -9.39 34.26
CA TYR A 148 4.64 -9.32 35.45
C TYR A 148 5.48 -8.03 35.51
N ARG A 149 5.83 -7.41 34.37
CA ARG A 149 6.56 -6.13 34.32
C ARG A 149 5.70 -4.92 34.71
N ARG A 150 4.37 -5.09 34.71
CA ARG A 150 3.37 -4.07 35.03
C ARG A 150 2.34 -4.68 35.97
N PRO A 151 2.70 -4.96 37.23
CA PRO A 151 1.75 -5.48 38.19
C PRO A 151 0.62 -4.46 38.35
N GLN A 152 -0.61 -4.89 38.07
CA GLN A 152 -1.77 -4.05 38.31
C GLN A 152 -2.18 -4.17 39.77
N PRO A 153 -2.51 -3.07 40.45
CA PRO A 153 -3.32 -3.16 41.66
C PRO A 153 -4.74 -3.52 41.22
N ARG A 154 -5.05 -4.81 41.05
CA ARG A 154 -6.45 -5.20 40.92
C ARG A 154 -7.12 -5.00 42.27
N ARG A 155 -8.21 -4.23 42.31
CA ARG A 155 -9.24 -4.46 43.31
C ARG A 155 -9.76 -5.86 43.04
N SER A 156 -9.30 -6.84 43.83
CA SER A 156 -9.92 -8.15 43.86
C SER A 156 -11.38 -7.95 44.20
N ALA A 157 -12.30 -8.25 43.27
CA ALA A 157 -13.65 -8.58 43.68
C ALA A 157 -13.52 -9.85 44.53
N VAL A 158 -14.04 -9.81 45.75
CA VAL A 158 -14.21 -11.01 46.57
C VAL A 158 -15.13 -11.93 45.77
N VAL A 159 -14.58 -13.04 45.28
CA VAL A 159 -15.38 -14.07 44.64
C VAL A 159 -15.97 -14.92 45.75
N ASP A 160 -17.29 -14.90 45.86
CA ASP A 160 -18.04 -15.79 46.74
C ASP A 160 -17.85 -17.24 46.26
N LEU A 161 -17.31 -18.08 47.13
CA LEU A 161 -16.92 -19.47 46.84
C LEU A 161 -18.11 -20.43 46.89
N ASP A 162 -19.26 -20.01 47.41
CA ASP A 162 -20.48 -20.83 47.48
C ASP A 162 -21.34 -20.71 46.22
N ALA A 163 -20.94 -19.87 45.25
CA ALA A 163 -21.60 -19.76 43.96
C ALA A 163 -21.14 -20.87 42.98
N PRO A 164 -22.05 -21.64 42.36
CA PRO A 164 -21.69 -22.76 41.50
C PRO A 164 -20.92 -22.30 40.25
N ALA A 165 -19.61 -22.61 40.25
CA ALA A 165 -18.68 -22.69 39.13
C ALA A 165 -18.96 -21.77 37.92
N LEU A 166 -18.99 -20.46 38.13
CA LEU A 166 -18.66 -19.52 37.06
C LEU A 166 -17.16 -19.66 36.80
N ARG A 167 -16.79 -20.37 35.73
CA ARG A 167 -15.49 -20.18 35.07
C ARG A 167 -15.31 -18.68 34.89
N SER A 168 -14.47 -18.05 35.69
CA SER A 168 -14.42 -16.59 35.74
C SER A 168 -13.99 -16.07 34.36
N ALA A 169 -14.96 -15.57 33.58
CA ALA A 169 -14.77 -14.91 32.29
C ALA A 169 -13.96 -13.59 32.40
N ALA A 170 -13.48 -13.26 33.61
CA ALA A 170 -12.75 -12.05 33.95
C ALA A 170 -11.22 -12.21 34.00
N ALA A 171 -10.68 -13.41 33.75
CA ALA A 171 -9.24 -13.63 33.74
C ALA A 171 -8.63 -13.11 32.42
N LEU A 172 -7.99 -11.93 32.46
CA LEU A 172 -7.22 -11.42 31.32
C LEU A 172 -6.10 -12.41 30.94
N PRO A 173 -5.82 -12.61 29.63
CA PRO A 173 -4.67 -13.36 29.16
C PRO A 173 -3.38 -12.87 29.84
N ALA A 174 -2.53 -13.80 30.27
CA ALA A 174 -1.26 -13.47 30.90
C ALA A 174 -0.13 -13.48 29.88
N ILE A 175 0.70 -12.43 29.87
CA ILE A 175 1.97 -12.44 29.15
C ILE A 175 2.93 -13.38 29.90
N PRO A 176 3.47 -14.41 29.25
CA PRO A 176 4.33 -15.39 29.92
C PRO A 176 5.60 -14.72 30.44
N LYS A 177 5.99 -15.10 31.67
CA LYS A 177 7.27 -14.69 32.25
C LYS A 177 8.40 -15.52 31.62
N PRO A 178 9.47 -14.90 31.08
CA PRO A 178 10.61 -15.65 30.56
C PRO A 178 11.34 -16.36 31.70
N LYS A 179 11.95 -17.52 31.40
CA LYS A 179 12.71 -18.32 32.39
C LYS A 179 13.91 -17.56 32.98
N ARG A 180 14.55 -16.72 32.17
CA ARG A 180 15.63 -15.81 32.58
C ARG A 180 15.31 -14.44 32.02
N GLU A 181 15.39 -13.43 32.87
CA GLU A 181 15.28 -12.04 32.48
C GLU A 181 16.65 -11.39 32.65
N THR A 182 17.12 -10.69 31.63
CA THR A 182 18.43 -10.03 31.61
C THR A 182 18.24 -8.59 31.17
N GLY A 183 18.88 -7.67 31.87
CA GLY A 183 18.84 -6.24 31.58
C GLY A 183 17.67 -5.48 32.18
N ALA A 184 17.71 -4.15 32.03
CA ALA A 184 16.63 -3.27 32.45
C ALA A 184 15.40 -3.42 31.54
N HIS A 185 14.21 -3.17 32.09
CA HIS A 185 12.98 -3.14 31.30
C HIS A 185 13.04 -2.07 30.22
N THR A 186 12.56 -2.41 29.02
CA THR A 186 12.50 -1.49 27.89
C THR A 186 11.51 -0.35 28.13
N ASP A 187 11.66 0.74 27.36
CA ASP A 187 10.84 1.95 27.50
C ASP A 187 9.33 1.68 27.50
N ILE A 188 8.84 0.79 26.63
CA ILE A 188 7.39 0.48 26.57
C ILE A 188 6.90 -0.16 27.88
N CYS A 189 7.78 -0.89 28.55
CA CYS A 189 7.53 -1.53 29.85
C CYS A 189 7.71 -0.58 31.03
N THR A 190 8.30 0.60 30.88
CA THR A 190 8.54 1.56 31.98
C THR A 190 7.72 2.85 31.86
N GLN A 191 7.60 3.41 30.65
CA GLN A 191 6.94 4.68 30.37
C GLN A 191 5.43 4.56 30.16
N LYS A 192 4.67 5.63 30.39
CA LYS A 192 3.20 5.61 30.24
C LYS A 192 2.74 5.49 28.78
N SER A 193 3.50 6.07 27.86
CA SER A 193 3.24 6.04 26.43
C SER A 193 4.51 6.39 25.66
N ILE A 194 4.63 5.88 24.44
CA ILE A 194 5.74 6.16 23.52
C ILE A 194 5.17 6.72 22.23
N THR A 195 5.66 7.87 21.79
CA THR A 195 5.35 8.38 20.46
C THR A 195 6.29 7.74 19.45
N VAL A 196 5.72 7.07 18.46
CA VAL A 196 6.44 6.53 17.31
C VAL A 196 6.27 7.50 16.14
N PRO A 197 7.36 8.06 15.62
CA PRO A 197 7.28 8.92 14.44
C PRO A 197 6.74 8.16 13.22
N GLY A 198 5.91 8.80 12.40
CA GLY A 198 5.35 8.22 11.18
C GLY A 198 6.44 7.71 10.23
N THR A 199 7.58 8.39 10.20
CA THR A 199 8.77 8.03 9.41
C THR A 199 9.36 6.66 9.77
N VAL A 200 9.23 6.23 11.04
CA VAL A 200 9.71 4.92 11.50
C VAL A 200 8.85 3.79 10.92
N LEU A 201 7.55 4.03 10.79
CA LEU A 201 6.59 3.06 10.27
C LEU A 201 6.42 3.15 8.75
N ALA A 202 6.74 4.28 8.11
CA ALA A 202 6.40 4.54 6.70
C ALA A 202 6.68 3.35 5.75
N LYS A 203 7.85 2.71 5.89
CA LYS A 203 8.21 1.53 5.07
C LYS A 203 7.23 0.37 5.27
N TRP A 204 6.98 0.03 6.53
CA TRP A 204 6.29 -1.17 7.00
C TRP A 204 4.83 -0.93 7.38
N ARG A 205 4.32 0.28 7.12
CA ARG A 205 2.97 0.67 7.49
C ARG A 205 1.99 -0.23 6.76
N GLN A 206 1.06 -0.80 7.52
CA GLN A 206 -0.05 -1.59 7.03
C GLN A 206 -1.34 -1.08 7.64
N THR A 207 -2.39 -1.05 6.86
CA THR A 207 -3.75 -0.87 7.39
C THR A 207 -4.21 -2.12 8.15
N TYR A 208 -3.86 -3.29 7.61
CA TYR A 208 -4.18 -4.59 8.19
C TYR A 208 -2.89 -5.40 8.35
N PRO A 209 -2.60 -5.96 9.53
CA PRO A 209 -1.39 -6.76 9.73
C PRO A 209 -1.29 -7.90 8.72
N LEU A 210 -0.07 -8.18 8.25
CA LEU A 210 0.19 -9.15 7.19
C LEU A 210 -0.45 -10.52 7.48
N PHE A 211 -1.07 -11.13 6.47
CA PHE A 211 -1.74 -12.44 6.51
C PHE A 211 -2.97 -12.55 7.42
N THR A 212 -3.44 -11.45 8.02
CA THR A 212 -4.76 -11.43 8.64
C THR A 212 -5.86 -11.62 7.59
N PRO A 213 -7.06 -12.12 7.97
CA PRO A 213 -8.18 -12.26 7.03
C PRO A 213 -8.51 -10.95 6.31
N GLN A 214 -8.51 -9.83 7.03
CA GLN A 214 -8.75 -8.49 6.47
C GLN A 214 -7.67 -8.08 5.47
N TRP A 215 -6.41 -8.39 5.77
CA TRP A 215 -5.31 -8.18 4.83
C TRP A 215 -5.50 -9.04 3.57
N GLN A 216 -5.85 -10.33 3.74
CA GLN A 216 -6.04 -11.26 2.62
C GLN A 216 -7.17 -10.79 1.70
N GLU A 217 -8.30 -10.39 2.26
CA GLU A 217 -9.45 -9.86 1.51
C GLU A 217 -9.06 -8.61 0.72
N ALA A 218 -8.48 -7.60 1.39
CA ALA A 218 -8.08 -6.36 0.74
C ALA A 218 -7.00 -6.58 -0.33
N TRP A 219 -5.97 -7.38 0.00
CA TRP A 219 -4.85 -7.63 -0.90
C TRP A 219 -5.26 -8.46 -2.11
N SER A 220 -5.97 -9.57 -1.92
CA SER A 220 -6.40 -10.44 -3.02
C SER A 220 -7.40 -9.73 -3.95
N GLY A 221 -8.35 -8.99 -3.38
CA GLY A 221 -9.31 -8.20 -4.15
C GLY A 221 -8.62 -7.18 -5.05
N LEU A 222 -7.74 -6.35 -4.48
CA LEU A 222 -7.01 -5.33 -5.25
C LEU A 222 -5.99 -5.92 -6.23
N ARG A 223 -5.30 -7.00 -5.85
CA ARG A 223 -4.35 -7.70 -6.72
C ARG A 223 -5.02 -8.33 -7.92
N SER A 224 -6.19 -8.94 -7.75
CA SER A 224 -6.91 -9.60 -8.84
C SER A 224 -7.24 -8.63 -9.99
N GLN A 225 -7.52 -7.36 -9.68
CA GLN A 225 -7.75 -6.32 -10.68
C GLN A 225 -6.48 -6.01 -11.49
N ASN A 226 -5.34 -5.91 -10.81
CA ASN A 226 -4.05 -5.72 -11.47
C ASN A 226 -3.66 -6.93 -12.34
N GLU A 227 -3.87 -8.16 -11.85
CA GLU A 227 -3.62 -9.38 -12.62
C GLU A 227 -4.57 -9.51 -13.81
N GLY A 228 -5.84 -9.15 -13.66
CA GLY A 228 -6.81 -9.11 -14.76
C GLY A 228 -6.44 -8.08 -15.83
N GLY A 229 -5.99 -6.89 -15.43
CA GLY A 229 -5.48 -5.86 -16.35
C GLY A 229 -4.26 -6.34 -17.13
N ASN A 230 -3.28 -6.91 -16.44
CA ASN A 230 -2.10 -7.50 -17.07
C ASN A 230 -2.45 -8.70 -17.96
N GLY A 231 -3.44 -9.50 -17.57
CA GLY A 231 -3.97 -10.59 -18.38
C GLY A 231 -4.58 -10.10 -19.69
N ASN A 232 -5.33 -8.99 -19.66
CA ASN A 232 -5.91 -8.40 -20.87
C ASN A 232 -4.83 -7.92 -21.86
N LEU A 233 -3.73 -7.34 -21.38
CA LEU A 233 -2.59 -6.97 -22.23
C LEU A 233 -1.95 -8.15 -22.96
N LYS A 234 -1.99 -9.33 -22.33
CA LYS A 234 -1.44 -10.59 -22.87
C LYS A 234 -2.42 -11.35 -23.76
N LYS A 235 -3.71 -11.02 -23.76
CA LYS A 235 -4.68 -11.75 -24.58
C LYS A 235 -4.39 -11.52 -26.07
N SER A 236 -4.38 -12.62 -26.81
CA SER A 236 -4.14 -12.62 -28.26
C SER A 236 -5.16 -11.78 -29.04
N ALA A 237 -6.41 -11.77 -28.57
CA ALA A 237 -7.51 -11.04 -29.18
C ALA A 237 -7.45 -9.51 -29.00
N LEU A 238 -6.56 -9.00 -28.15
CA LEU A 238 -6.45 -7.56 -27.87
C LEU A 238 -5.09 -7.03 -28.32
N ASP A 239 -4.08 -7.29 -27.49
CA ASP A 239 -2.84 -6.51 -27.49
C ASP A 239 -1.59 -7.41 -27.61
N SER A 240 -1.73 -8.74 -27.36
CA SER A 240 -0.72 -9.80 -27.62
C SER A 240 0.71 -9.47 -27.19
N ILE A 241 0.90 -8.72 -26.10
CA ILE A 241 2.21 -8.16 -25.77
C ILE A 241 3.27 -9.23 -25.43
N ASP A 242 2.81 -10.43 -25.04
CA ASP A 242 3.62 -11.60 -24.71
C ASP A 242 4.03 -12.42 -25.95
N ASN A 243 3.25 -12.39 -27.03
CA ASN A 243 3.57 -13.13 -28.23
C ASN A 243 4.53 -12.34 -29.14
N ALA A 244 5.81 -12.72 -29.11
CA ALA A 244 6.83 -12.13 -29.96
C ALA A 244 6.54 -12.28 -31.47
N GLN A 245 5.85 -13.33 -31.90
CA GLN A 245 5.58 -13.58 -33.32
C GLN A 245 4.56 -12.62 -33.92
N LEU A 246 3.67 -12.07 -33.09
CA LEU A 246 2.66 -11.09 -33.53
C LEU A 246 3.21 -9.65 -33.54
N ARG A 247 4.43 -9.44 -33.01
CA ARG A 247 5.10 -8.13 -32.98
C ARG A 247 6.08 -8.02 -34.15
N LEU A 248 5.57 -7.56 -35.29
CA LEU A 248 6.32 -7.44 -36.55
C LEU A 248 7.67 -6.68 -36.47
N PRO A 249 7.82 -5.58 -35.70
CA PRO A 249 9.07 -4.84 -35.69
C PRO A 249 10.18 -5.62 -34.97
N HIS A 250 11.31 -5.85 -35.64
CA HIS A 250 12.48 -6.49 -35.03
C HIS A 250 13.43 -5.45 -34.41
N GLY A 251 14.10 -5.83 -33.31
CA GLY A 251 15.05 -4.98 -32.60
C GLY A 251 14.51 -4.40 -31.28
N ARG A 252 15.41 -4.22 -30.31
CA ARG A 252 15.05 -3.81 -28.94
C ARG A 252 14.28 -2.48 -28.90
N VAL A 253 14.75 -1.47 -29.64
CA VAL A 253 14.14 -0.13 -29.67
C VAL A 253 12.73 -0.18 -30.24
N ALA A 254 12.54 -0.82 -31.40
CA ALA A 254 11.24 -0.91 -32.06
C ALA A 254 10.23 -1.68 -31.20
N GLN A 255 10.66 -2.77 -30.56
CA GLN A 255 9.84 -3.55 -29.63
C GLN A 255 9.46 -2.73 -28.38
N THR A 256 10.39 -1.97 -27.80
CA THR A 256 10.11 -1.09 -26.65
C THR A 256 9.08 -0.02 -27.01
N LEU A 257 9.21 0.64 -28.16
CA LEU A 257 8.26 1.65 -28.61
C LEU A 257 6.88 1.04 -28.89
N LEU A 258 6.82 -0.09 -29.58
CA LEU A 258 5.57 -0.79 -29.85
C LEU A 258 4.85 -1.17 -28.54
N ASN A 259 5.56 -1.78 -27.60
CA ASN A 259 5.00 -2.14 -26.29
C ASN A 259 4.50 -0.90 -25.54
N ALA A 260 5.21 0.22 -25.60
CA ALA A 260 4.78 1.47 -24.97
C ALA A 260 3.45 2.00 -25.58
N VAL A 261 3.31 1.96 -26.90
CA VAL A 261 2.07 2.36 -27.59
C VAL A 261 0.92 1.41 -27.26
N ILE A 262 1.16 0.10 -27.25
CA ILE A 262 0.15 -0.91 -26.88
C ILE A 262 -0.36 -0.65 -25.45
N ILE A 263 0.54 -0.50 -24.48
CA ILE A 263 0.18 -0.22 -23.08
C ILE A 263 -0.58 1.11 -22.97
N PHE A 264 -0.17 2.14 -23.72
CA PHE A 264 -0.86 3.42 -23.74
C PHE A 264 -2.30 3.29 -24.25
N VAL A 265 -2.53 2.61 -25.38
CA VAL A 265 -3.86 2.38 -25.94
C VAL A 265 -4.73 1.54 -24.99
N ALA A 266 -4.17 0.50 -24.39
CA ALA A 266 -4.87 -0.32 -23.40
C ALA A 266 -5.30 0.50 -22.17
N ASN A 267 -4.43 1.36 -21.66
CA ASN A 267 -4.75 2.27 -20.55
C ASN A 267 -5.83 3.29 -20.94
N LEU A 268 -5.83 3.82 -22.16
CA LEU A 268 -6.90 4.69 -22.65
C LEU A 268 -8.25 3.94 -22.66
N ARG A 269 -8.29 2.72 -23.19
CA ARG A 269 -9.49 1.88 -23.19
C ARG A 269 -9.98 1.59 -21.76
N ALA A 270 -9.07 1.36 -20.83
CA ALA A 270 -9.39 1.13 -19.42
C ALA A 270 -10.00 2.38 -18.76
N ILE A 271 -9.41 3.56 -19.01
CA ILE A 271 -9.94 4.84 -18.53
C ILE A 271 -11.32 5.12 -19.14
N ASP A 272 -11.51 4.90 -20.44
CA ASP A 272 -12.81 5.12 -21.09
C ASP A 272 -13.89 4.15 -20.59
N ARG A 273 -13.51 2.93 -20.24
CA ARG A 273 -14.41 1.98 -19.56
C ARG A 273 -14.78 2.49 -18.17
N PHE A 274 -13.79 2.85 -17.36
CA PHE A 274 -14.01 3.41 -16.02
C PHE A 274 -14.91 4.64 -16.06
N ARG A 275 -14.70 5.56 -16.99
CA ARG A 275 -15.54 6.75 -17.14
C ARG A 275 -16.98 6.41 -17.49
N ARG A 276 -17.20 5.43 -18.38
CA ARG A 276 -18.54 4.94 -18.70
C ARG A 276 -19.21 4.30 -17.47
N ASP A 277 -18.49 3.45 -16.76
CA ASP A 277 -19.01 2.73 -15.58
C ASP A 277 -19.34 3.69 -14.43
N GLN A 278 -18.57 4.78 -14.28
CA GLN A 278 -18.80 5.82 -13.28
C GLN A 278 -19.80 6.91 -13.73
N GLY A 279 -20.35 6.81 -14.96
CA GLY A 279 -21.24 7.84 -15.51
C GLY A 279 -20.55 9.20 -15.74
N ILE A 280 -19.22 9.25 -15.76
CA ILE A 280 -18.44 10.47 -15.99
C ILE A 280 -18.50 10.80 -17.48
N GLN A 281 -19.49 11.58 -17.87
CA GLN A 281 -19.62 12.08 -19.23
C GLN A 281 -18.38 12.91 -19.60
N PRO A 282 -17.81 12.75 -20.81
CA PRO A 282 -16.86 13.72 -21.30
C PRO A 282 -17.48 15.10 -21.25
N ARG A 283 -16.76 16.04 -20.63
CA ARG A 283 -17.04 17.46 -20.80
C ARG A 283 -17.10 17.67 -22.31
N LYS A 284 -18.31 17.93 -22.84
CA LYS A 284 -18.46 18.31 -24.24
C LYS A 284 -17.47 19.44 -24.43
N ALA A 285 -16.52 19.26 -25.35
CA ALA A 285 -15.73 20.39 -25.81
C ALA A 285 -16.76 21.40 -26.28
N SER A 286 -16.89 22.51 -25.56
CA SER A 286 -17.63 23.65 -26.03
C SER A 286 -16.91 24.04 -27.32
N LEU A 287 -17.44 23.59 -28.46
CA LEU A 287 -17.14 24.24 -29.72
C LEU A 287 -17.39 25.73 -29.46
N PRO A 288 -16.42 26.60 -29.73
CA PRO A 288 -16.67 28.03 -29.62
C PRO A 288 -17.94 28.31 -30.43
N ASP A 289 -18.91 28.89 -29.73
CA ASP A 289 -20.19 29.26 -30.30
C ASP A 289 -19.90 30.22 -31.47
N ASN A 290 -20.07 29.72 -32.69
CA ASN A 290 -19.75 30.45 -33.91
C ASN A 290 -20.90 31.43 -34.24
N THR A 291 -21.52 32.02 -33.23
CA THR A 291 -22.60 33.00 -33.35
C THR A 291 -22.11 34.40 -32.98
N ALA A 292 -21.11 34.88 -33.74
CA ALA A 292 -20.95 36.31 -34.05
C ALA A 292 -19.81 36.49 -35.06
N ARG A 293 -20.08 36.32 -36.35
CA ARG A 293 -19.29 36.97 -37.41
C ARG A 293 -20.16 38.06 -38.05
N PRO A 294 -19.84 39.35 -37.88
CA PRO A 294 -20.38 40.39 -38.74
C PRO A 294 -19.78 40.24 -40.15
N GLY A 295 -20.64 39.94 -41.12
CA GLY A 295 -20.50 40.09 -42.57
C GLY A 295 -19.11 40.07 -43.20
N LEU A 296 -18.69 38.92 -43.72
CA LEU A 296 -17.66 38.88 -44.77
C LEU A 296 -18.37 39.05 -46.13
N ARG A 297 -18.20 40.22 -46.75
CA ARG A 297 -18.53 40.44 -48.16
C ARG A 297 -17.71 39.47 -49.02
N THR A 298 -18.40 38.67 -49.81
CA THR A 298 -17.83 37.87 -50.88
C THR A 298 -17.35 38.79 -52.02
N GLY A 299 -16.04 38.94 -52.15
CA GLY A 299 -15.38 39.46 -53.36
C GLY A 299 -14.36 38.42 -53.84
N PRO A 300 -14.21 38.21 -55.16
CA PRO A 300 -13.27 37.22 -55.69
C PRO A 300 -11.81 37.64 -55.39
N PRO A 301 -10.90 36.68 -55.16
CA PRO A 301 -9.51 36.97 -54.83
C PRO A 301 -8.78 37.58 -56.04
N GLN A 302 -8.27 38.81 -55.87
CA GLN A 302 -7.29 39.39 -56.77
C GLN A 302 -5.94 38.71 -56.54
N PHE A 303 -5.44 38.03 -57.56
CA PHE A 303 -4.08 37.49 -57.58
C PHE A 303 -3.08 38.65 -57.72
N HIS A 304 -2.37 38.97 -56.63
CA HIS A 304 -1.16 39.77 -56.72
C HIS A 304 0.00 38.88 -57.19
N GLN A 305 0.52 39.16 -58.38
CA GLN A 305 1.74 38.54 -58.90
C GLN A 305 2.95 38.95 -58.04
N PRO A 306 3.87 38.02 -57.71
CA PRO A 306 5.13 38.39 -57.09
C PRO A 306 6.02 39.11 -58.10
N ARG A 307 6.56 40.28 -57.71
CA ARG A 307 7.59 41.01 -58.47
C ARG A 307 8.83 40.14 -58.62
N THR A 308 9.16 39.82 -59.87
CA THR A 308 10.46 39.32 -60.28
C THR A 308 11.53 40.37 -59.94
N THR A 309 12.53 39.97 -59.16
CA THR A 309 13.76 40.74 -58.97
C THR A 309 14.83 40.08 -59.84
N GLU A 310 15.28 40.78 -60.87
CA GLU A 310 16.44 40.37 -61.67
C GLU A 310 17.73 40.48 -60.85
N PRO A 311 18.68 39.54 -60.99
CA PRO A 311 19.99 39.65 -60.37
C PRO A 311 20.90 40.61 -61.17
N PRO A 312 21.86 41.29 -60.52
CA PRO A 312 22.72 42.26 -61.17
C PRO A 312 23.75 41.58 -62.11
N PRO A 313 24.20 42.29 -63.17
CA PRO A 313 25.13 41.73 -64.15
C PRO A 313 26.52 41.53 -63.55
N ARG A 314 27.19 40.45 -63.98
CA ARG A 314 28.63 40.23 -63.78
C ARG A 314 29.41 40.94 -64.90
N GLU A 315 30.53 41.53 -64.52
CA GLU A 315 31.61 41.97 -65.44
C GLU A 315 32.12 40.81 -66.32
#